data_AF-A0A974VSP6-F1
#
_entry.id   AF-A0A974VSP6-F1
#
_cell.length_a   1.000
_cell.length_b   1.000
_cell.length_c   1.000
_cell.angle_alpha   90.00
_cell.angle_beta   90.00
_cell.angle_gamma   90.00
#
_symmetry.space_group_name_H-M   'P 1'
#
loop_
_entity.id
_entity.type
_entity.pdbx_description
1 polymer ?
#
loop_
_entity_poly.entity_id
_entity_poly.type
_entity_poly.pdbx_seq_one_letter_code
_entity_poly.pdbx_strand_id
1 'polypeptide(L)'
;MPVKHAIWRVGDEPCLEILKHAAHYRQFADDPDKAEYFVRIQWLDAVPEAKAVNEVGLFGNQNSVCQPTTPKWRHTVERLKAYFPKWDQS
;
A
#
# COMPACT_ATOMS: atom_id res chain seq x y z
N MET A 1 -7.14 -10.47 7.54
CA MET A 1 -8.25 -10.58 8.52
C MET A 1 -9.49 -9.93 7.92
N PRO A 2 -10.65 -10.60 7.89
CA PRO A 2 -11.87 -10.07 7.28
C PRO A 2 -12.30 -8.76 7.92
N VAL A 3 -12.88 -7.87 7.10
CA VAL A 3 -13.19 -6.46 7.43
C VAL A 3 -14.13 -6.32 8.62
N LYS A 4 -14.94 -7.33 8.94
CA LYS A 4 -15.80 -7.32 10.15
C LYS A 4 -15.02 -7.39 11.47
N HIS A 5 -13.81 -7.95 11.44
CA HIS A 5 -12.89 -8.02 12.58
C HIS A 5 -11.79 -6.97 12.52
N ALA A 6 -11.85 -6.04 11.56
CA ALA A 6 -10.87 -4.98 11.43
C ALA A 6 -11.02 -3.98 12.59
N ILE A 7 -10.22 -4.20 13.65
CA ILE A 7 -9.88 -3.20 14.69
C ILE A 7 -8.96 -2.12 14.08
N TRP A 8 -9.21 -1.76 12.82
CA TRP A 8 -8.43 -0.79 12.11
C TRP A 8 -9.08 0.57 12.32
N ARG A 9 -8.30 1.48 12.88
CA ARG A 9 -8.70 2.85 13.18
C ARG A 9 -7.86 3.81 12.35
N VAL A 10 -8.47 4.90 11.89
CA VAL A 10 -7.74 6.06 11.37
C VAL A 10 -7.83 7.13 12.46
N GLY A 11 -6.69 7.46 13.06
CA GLY A 11 -6.71 8.12 14.36
C GLY A 11 -7.43 7.23 15.38
N ASP A 12 -8.43 7.79 16.05
CA ASP A 12 -9.22 7.08 17.07
C ASP A 12 -10.51 6.45 16.53
N GLU A 13 -10.89 6.72 15.28
CA GLU A 13 -12.17 6.26 14.72
C GLU A 13 -12.01 4.96 13.92
N PRO A 14 -12.92 3.98 14.06
CA PRO A 14 -12.89 2.77 13.24
C PRO A 14 -12.98 3.12 11.74
N CYS A 15 -12.13 2.52 10.91
CA CYS A 15 -12.05 2.83 9.48
C CYS A 15 -13.42 2.74 8.78
N LEU A 16 -14.23 1.74 9.14
CA LEU A 16 -15.55 1.55 8.53
C LEU A 16 -16.56 2.65 8.89
N GLU A 17 -16.32 3.48 9.90
CA GLU A 17 -17.21 4.60 10.22
C GLU A 17 -16.91 5.85 9.41
N ILE A 18 -15.66 6.00 8.93
CA ILE A 18 -15.21 7.24 8.28
C ILE A 18 -14.94 7.10 6.77
N LEU A 19 -14.80 5.87 6.27
CA LEU A 19 -14.53 5.64 4.86
C LEU A 19 -15.73 6.08 4.02
N LYS A 20 -15.47 6.89 2.99
CA LYS A 20 -16.48 7.38 2.03
C LYS A 20 -17.37 6.26 1.45
N HIS A 21 -16.81 5.07 1.27
CA HIS A 21 -17.49 3.91 0.68
C HIS A 21 -17.69 2.76 1.69
N ALA A 22 -17.78 3.07 2.98
CA ALA A 22 -17.95 2.08 4.06
C ALA A 22 -19.07 1.06 3.82
N ALA A 23 -20.21 1.49 3.28
CA ALA A 23 -21.33 0.60 2.98
C ALA A 23 -20.94 -0.51 1.97
N HIS A 24 -20.15 -0.18 0.96
CA HIS A 24 -19.64 -1.13 -0.03
C HIS A 24 -18.69 -2.15 0.64
N TYR A 25 -17.75 -1.68 1.44
CA TYR A 25 -16.78 -2.54 2.13
C TYR A 25 -17.44 -3.48 3.15
N ARG A 26 -18.53 -3.05 3.80
CA ARG A 26 -19.29 -3.89 4.75
C ARG A 26 -20.05 -5.03 4.05
N GLN A 27 -20.48 -4.85 2.80
CA GLN A 27 -21.35 -5.77 2.08
C GLN A 27 -20.76 -7.19 1.99
N PHE A 28 -19.46 -7.30 1.67
CA PHE A 28 -18.77 -8.58 1.49
C PHE A 28 -17.77 -8.90 2.61
N ALA A 29 -17.82 -8.17 3.72
CA ALA A 29 -16.81 -8.28 4.78
C ALA A 29 -16.75 -9.65 5.49
N ASP A 30 -17.78 -10.50 5.38
CA ASP A 30 -17.80 -11.89 5.91
C ASP A 30 -17.45 -12.95 4.87
N ASP A 31 -17.39 -12.57 3.60
CA ASP A 31 -17.09 -13.50 2.52
C ASP A 31 -15.57 -13.44 2.28
N PRO A 32 -14.77 -14.40 2.77
CA PRO A 32 -13.31 -14.31 2.65
C PRO A 32 -12.80 -14.26 1.21
N ASP A 33 -13.59 -14.75 0.24
CA ASP A 33 -13.26 -14.75 -1.18
C ASP A 33 -13.59 -13.40 -1.85
N LYS A 34 -14.51 -12.62 -1.27
CA LYS A 34 -14.93 -11.31 -1.78
C LYS A 34 -14.57 -10.13 -0.88
N ALA A 35 -14.06 -10.40 0.31
CA ALA A 35 -13.68 -9.38 1.27
C ALA A 35 -12.48 -8.59 0.74
N GLU A 36 -12.59 -7.27 0.77
CA GLU A 36 -11.45 -6.40 0.55
C GLU A 36 -10.58 -6.33 1.81
N TYR A 37 -9.27 -6.14 1.69
CA TYR A 37 -8.38 -6.09 2.85
C TYR A 37 -7.60 -4.77 2.87
N PHE A 38 -7.62 -4.10 4.02
CA PHE A 38 -6.77 -2.95 4.27
C PHE A 38 -5.43 -3.39 4.85
N VAL A 39 -4.34 -3.00 4.19
CA VAL A 39 -2.98 -3.21 4.69
C VAL A 39 -2.46 -1.86 5.16
N ARG A 40 -2.07 -1.78 6.43
CA ARG A 40 -1.43 -0.57 6.95
C ARG A 40 -0.03 -0.45 6.36
N ILE A 41 0.31 0.74 5.90
CA ILE A 41 1.67 1.10 5.52
C ILE A 41 2.16 2.20 6.44
N GLN A 42 3.45 2.14 6.77
CA GLN A 42 4.17 3.24 7.38
C GLN A 42 5.08 3.83 6.31
N TRP A 43 4.96 5.13 6.09
CA TRP A 43 5.90 5.84 5.21
C TRP A 43 7.23 5.97 5.94
N LEU A 44 8.26 5.31 5.41
CA LEU A 44 9.63 5.37 5.94
C LEU A 44 10.35 6.65 5.50
N ASP A 45 10.08 7.11 4.28
CA ASP A 45 10.64 8.33 3.72
C ASP A 45 9.68 8.93 2.69
N ALA A 46 9.57 10.26 2.70
CA ALA A 46 8.73 11.01 1.77
C ALA A 46 9.49 12.24 1.28
N VAL A 47 9.41 12.51 -0.02
CA VAL A 47 10.13 13.61 -0.67
C VAL A 47 9.15 14.52 -1.41
N PRO A 48 9.48 15.82 -1.60
CA PRO A 48 8.66 16.71 -2.43
C PRO A 48 8.52 16.21 -3.86
N GLU A 49 7.43 16.57 -4.53
CA GLU A 49 7.15 16.21 -5.93
C GLU A 49 8.29 16.62 -6.89
N ALA A 50 8.97 17.73 -6.62
CA ALA A 50 10.13 18.16 -7.40
C ALA A 50 11.30 17.14 -7.40
N LYS A 51 11.28 16.14 -6.50
CA LYS A 51 12.23 15.03 -6.44
C LYS A 51 11.64 13.72 -7.01
N ALA A 52 10.51 13.78 -7.71
CA ALA A 52 9.93 12.64 -8.38
C ALA A 52 10.92 12.05 -9.40
N VAL A 53 10.97 10.72 -9.46
CA VAL A 53 11.89 9.97 -10.32
C VAL A 53 11.13 9.37 -11.50
N ASN A 54 11.63 9.63 -12.70
CA ASN A 54 11.12 9.05 -13.94
C ASN A 54 12.31 8.63 -14.80
N GLU A 55 12.68 7.36 -14.70
CA GLU A 55 13.83 6.79 -15.39
C GLU A 55 13.40 5.63 -16.29
N VAL A 56 14.09 5.48 -17.41
CA VAL A 56 13.89 4.34 -18.31
C VAL A 56 14.26 3.05 -17.56
N GLY A 57 13.36 2.07 -17.57
CA GLY A 57 13.56 0.78 -16.93
C GLY A 57 12.90 0.62 -15.56
N LEU A 58 12.31 1.69 -14.99
CA LEU A 58 11.41 1.54 -13.84
C LEU A 58 10.20 0.70 -14.23
N PHE A 59 9.87 -0.27 -13.37
CA PHE A 59 8.79 -1.21 -13.56
C PHE A 59 7.72 -0.99 -12.48
N GLY A 60 6.55 -0.53 -12.92
CA GLY A 60 5.34 -0.50 -12.11
C GLY A 60 4.29 -1.41 -12.73
N ASN A 61 3.85 -2.43 -12.01
CA ASN A 61 2.66 -3.19 -12.40
C ASN A 61 1.47 -2.64 -11.63
N GLN A 62 0.52 -2.01 -12.35
CA GLN A 62 -0.70 -1.46 -11.75
C GLN A 62 -1.56 -2.53 -11.06
N ASN A 63 -1.36 -3.81 -11.41
CA ASN A 63 -2.10 -4.95 -10.86
C ASN A 63 -1.42 -5.62 -9.65
N SER A 64 -0.34 -5.05 -9.10
CA SER A 64 0.39 -5.68 -8.00
C SER A 64 0.62 -4.71 -6.85
N VAL A 65 0.01 -5.03 -5.70
CA VAL A 65 0.18 -4.28 -4.44
C VAL A 65 1.47 -4.69 -3.72
N CYS A 66 1.93 -5.95 -3.89
CA CYS A 66 3.07 -6.50 -3.15
C CYS A 66 4.06 -7.29 -4.03
N GLN A 67 5.34 -7.11 -3.73
CA GLN A 67 6.50 -7.96 -4.10
C GLN A 67 6.41 -8.71 -5.45
N PRO A 68 6.43 -8.00 -6.60
CA PRO A 68 6.58 -8.64 -7.89
C PRO A 68 7.85 -9.50 -7.95
N THR A 69 7.76 -10.74 -8.43
CA THR A 69 8.91 -11.65 -8.56
C THR A 69 9.68 -11.46 -9.87
N THR A 70 9.16 -10.64 -10.78
CA THR A 70 9.80 -10.34 -12.07
C THR A 70 11.20 -9.74 -11.88
N PRO A 71 12.23 -10.16 -12.63
CA PRO A 71 13.59 -9.61 -12.51
C PRO A 71 13.69 -8.09 -12.67
N LYS A 72 12.84 -7.48 -13.52
CA LYS A 72 12.75 -6.01 -13.70
C LYS A 72 12.36 -5.26 -12.41
N TRP A 73 11.66 -5.93 -11.50
CA TRP A 73 11.30 -5.36 -10.20
C TRP A 73 12.52 -5.10 -9.33
N ARG A 74 13.50 -6.04 -9.32
CA ARG A 74 14.74 -5.86 -8.54
C ARG A 74 15.47 -4.60 -8.95
N HIS A 75 15.58 -4.34 -10.26
CA HIS A 75 16.19 -3.11 -10.76
C HIS A 75 15.47 -1.86 -10.23
N THR A 76 14.13 -1.86 -10.27
CA THR A 76 13.32 -0.74 -9.77
C THR A 76 13.54 -0.50 -8.27
N VAL A 77 13.52 -1.56 -7.46
CA VAL A 77 13.75 -1.47 -6.02
C VAL A 77 15.13 -0.93 -5.69
N GLU A 78 16.17 -1.42 -6.36
CA GLU A 78 17.54 -0.95 -6.12
C GLU A 78 17.73 0.51 -6.53
N ARG A 79 17.08 0.97 -7.61
CA ARG A 79 17.04 2.40 -7.96
C ARG A 79 16.33 3.22 -6.87
N LEU A 80 15.15 2.79 -6.42
CA LEU A 80 14.39 3.51 -5.39
C LEU A 80 15.14 3.60 -4.06
N LYS A 81 15.85 2.55 -3.63
CA LYS A 81 16.68 2.59 -2.42
C LYS A 81 17.77 3.67 -2.45
N ALA A 82 18.29 3.99 -3.64
CA ALA A 82 19.25 5.09 -3.78
C ALA A 82 18.60 6.48 -3.60
N TYR A 83 17.30 6.61 -3.90
CA TYR A 83 16.54 7.87 -3.72
C TYR A 83 15.96 8.03 -2.31
N PHE A 84 15.66 6.92 -1.63
CA PHE A 84 15.04 6.89 -0.31
C PHE A 84 15.97 6.21 0.70
N PRO A 85 17.06 6.87 1.15
CA PRO A 85 18.12 6.25 1.94
C PRO A 85 17.69 5.81 3.35
N LYS A 86 16.49 6.21 3.82
CA LYS A 86 15.96 5.79 5.13
C LYS A 86 15.20 4.46 5.10
N TRP A 87 15.25 3.74 3.98
CA TRP A 87 14.48 2.50 3.77
C TRP A 87 14.84 1.38 4.74
N ASP A 88 16.01 1.43 5.39
CA ASP A 88 16.54 0.41 6.31
C ASP A 88 16.57 0.85 7.78
N GLN A 89 15.94 1.98 8.12
CA GLN A 89 16.02 2.60 9.46
C GLN A 89 14.86 2.24 10.40
N SER A 90 14.05 1.24 10.04
CA SER A 90 12.79 0.86 10.72
C SER A 90 12.91 -0.34 11.63
#